data_AF-A0A839TCR8-F1
#
_entry.id   AF-A0A839TCR8-F1
#
_cell.length_a   1.000
_cell.length_b   1.000
_cell.length_c   1.000
_cell.angle_alpha   90.00
_cell.angle_beta   90.00
_cell.angle_gamma   90.00
#
_symmetry.space_group_name_H-M   'P 1'
#
loop_
_entity.id
_entity.type
_entity.pdbx_description
1 polymer ?
#
loop_
_entity_poly.entity_id
_entity_poly.type
_entity_poly.pdbx_seq_one_letter_code
_entity_poly.pdbx_strand_id
1 'polypeptide(L)'
;MGHLETALRGAGKGYVLGVKGTHAVKAWIDRPWICGTAKQVAQALPPSAWRRCSTGEGSQGPRLHDWTYLELADLEASDYDPCTTGLWTRGLLIRRRLVDGELAYFSTWAPAGTALEKLA
;
A
#
# COMPACT_ATOMS: atom_id res chain seq x y z
N MET A 1 13.41 -4.91 -3.68
CA MET A 1 12.45 -4.53 -4.74
C MET A 1 12.26 -5.72 -5.65
N GLY A 2 11.03 -6.19 -5.81
CA GLY A 2 10.71 -7.31 -6.68
C GLY A 2 10.78 -6.89 -8.14
N HIS A 3 11.26 -7.76 -9.02
CA HIS A 3 11.42 -7.48 -10.46
C HIS A 3 10.10 -7.02 -11.13
N LEU A 4 8.95 -7.48 -10.62
CA LEU A 4 7.61 -7.11 -11.09
C LEU A 4 7.21 -5.67 -10.72
N GLU A 5 7.63 -5.16 -9.56
CA GLU A 5 7.35 -3.77 -9.16
C GLU A 5 8.10 -2.78 -10.06
N THR A 6 9.35 -3.09 -10.38
CA THR A 6 10.16 -2.29 -11.30
C THR A 6 9.55 -2.27 -12.70
N ALA A 7 9.06 -3.41 -13.19
CA ALA A 7 8.41 -3.50 -14.50
C ALA A 7 7.08 -2.72 -14.56
N LEU A 8 6.26 -2.78 -13.51
CA LEU A 8 4.99 -2.05 -13.46
C LEU A 8 5.18 -0.53 -13.32
N ARG A 9 6.18 -0.09 -12.56
CA ARG A 9 6.53 1.35 -12.49
C ARG A 9 7.03 1.86 -13.84
N GLY A 10 7.93 1.13 -14.48
CA GLY A 10 8.44 1.50 -15.81
C GLY A 10 7.37 1.51 -16.91
N ALA A 11 6.17 0.99 -16.64
CA ALA A 11 5.02 1.06 -17.54
C ALA A 11 4.04 2.21 -17.21
N GLY A 12 4.33 3.06 -16.22
CA GLY A 12 3.51 4.22 -15.85
C GLY A 12 2.13 3.88 -15.27
N LYS A 13 1.89 2.62 -14.88
CA LYS A 13 0.56 2.17 -14.42
C LYS A 13 0.50 2.07 -12.91
N GLY A 14 -0.60 2.58 -12.34
CA GLY A 14 -0.90 2.36 -10.94
C GLY A 14 -1.19 0.90 -10.64
N TYR A 15 -0.77 0.44 -9.47
CA TYR A 15 -0.94 -0.95 -9.06
C TYR A 15 -1.15 -1.11 -7.56
N VAL A 16 -1.81 -2.21 -7.21
CA VAL A 16 -1.84 -2.79 -5.86
C VAL A 16 -1.42 -4.25 -6.00
N LEU A 17 -0.24 -4.60 -5.48
CA LEU A 17 0.37 -5.91 -5.69
C LEU A 17 0.60 -6.61 -4.36
N GLY A 18 0.07 -7.83 -4.20
CA GLY A 18 0.28 -8.65 -3.02
C GLY A 18 1.76 -8.99 -2.82
N VAL A 19 2.26 -8.76 -1.61
CA VAL A 19 3.64 -9.06 -1.20
C VAL A 19 3.66 -9.94 0.05
N LYS A 20 4.76 -10.67 0.24
CA LYS A 20 4.97 -11.46 1.47
C LYS A 20 5.17 -10.52 2.66
N GLY A 21 4.82 -10.97 3.87
CA GLY A 21 5.08 -10.22 5.10
C GLY A 21 6.57 -9.93 5.36
N THR A 22 7.49 -10.70 4.75
CA THR A 22 8.94 -10.48 4.79
C THR A 22 9.45 -9.45 3.78
N HIS A 23 8.57 -8.87 2.96
CA HIS A 23 8.93 -7.84 2.01
C HIS A 23 9.50 -6.62 2.75
N ALA A 24 10.71 -6.22 2.36
CA ALA A 24 11.40 -5.09 2.97
C ALA A 24 10.75 -3.77 2.55
N VAL A 25 10.40 -2.95 3.53
CA VAL A 25 9.79 -1.65 3.37
C VAL A 25 10.67 -0.58 3.99
N LYS A 26 10.85 0.52 3.27
CA LYS A 26 11.58 1.68 3.73
C LYS A 26 10.84 2.94 3.28
N ALA A 27 10.48 3.79 4.25
CA ALA A 27 9.98 5.12 3.95
C ALA A 27 11.15 6.06 3.66
N TRP A 28 11.02 6.86 2.60
CA TRP A 28 11.93 7.92 2.17
C TRP A 28 11.25 9.30 2.25
N ILE A 29 10.10 9.38 2.93
CA ILE A 29 9.38 10.62 3.22
C ILE A 29 9.66 11.08 4.65
N ASP A 30 9.49 12.37 4.92
CA ASP A 30 9.92 13.06 6.15
C ASP A 30 9.02 12.82 7.39
N ARG A 31 8.40 11.64 7.51
CA ARG A 31 7.53 11.24 8.64
C ARG A 31 7.64 9.73 8.88
N PRO A 32 7.29 9.27 10.10
CA PRO A 32 8.14 8.46 10.99
C PRO A 32 8.97 7.41 10.25
N TRP A 33 10.23 7.26 10.67
CA TRP A 33 11.16 6.29 10.07
C TRP A 33 10.57 4.87 10.05
N ILE A 34 10.05 4.45 8.88
CA ILE A 34 9.62 3.08 8.63
C ILE A 34 10.79 2.36 7.99
N CYS A 35 11.33 1.37 8.68
CA CYS A 35 12.33 0.45 8.16
C CYS A 35 12.11 -0.93 8.75
N GLY A 36 12.03 -1.95 7.90
CA GLY A 36 11.83 -3.33 8.33
C GLY A 36 11.06 -4.13 7.30
N THR A 37 10.46 -5.23 7.74
CA THR A 37 9.53 -6.01 6.90
C THR A 37 8.10 -5.50 7.04
N ALA A 38 7.26 -5.72 6.04
CA ALA A 38 5.84 -5.35 6.09
C ALA A 38 5.13 -5.89 7.36
N LYS A 39 5.50 -7.10 7.80
CA LYS A 39 5.02 -7.70 9.05
C LYS A 39 5.45 -6.92 10.30
N GLN A 40 6.74 -6.58 10.41
CA GLN A 40 7.26 -5.81 11.55
C GLN A 40 6.59 -4.43 11.63
N VAL A 41 6.39 -3.79 10.48
CA VAL A 41 5.68 -2.51 10.40
C VAL A 41 4.25 -2.65 10.88
N ALA A 42 3.50 -3.64 10.38
CA ALA A 42 2.13 -3.87 10.82
C ALA A 42 2.00 -4.13 12.33
N GLN A 43 2.96 -4.83 12.92
CA GLN A 43 3.00 -5.12 14.36
C GLN A 43 3.30 -3.87 15.21
N ALA A 44 3.99 -2.88 14.66
CA ALA A 44 4.32 -1.63 15.34
C ALA A 44 3.19 -0.58 15.25
N LEU A 45 2.15 -0.81 14.45
CA LEU A 45 1.07 0.16 14.28
C LEU A 45 0.15 0.21 15.49
N PRO A 46 -0.19 1.43 15.99
CA PRO A 46 -1.19 1.56 17.04
C PRO A 46 -2.57 1.14 16.52
N PRO A 47 -3.50 0.72 17.41
CA PRO A 47 -4.86 0.38 17.00
C PRO A 47 -5.58 1.49 16.22
N SER A 48 -5.28 2.76 16.50
CA SER A 48 -5.85 3.93 15.82
C SER A 48 -5.41 4.11 14.37
N ALA A 49 -4.35 3.43 13.92
CA ALA A 49 -3.90 3.47 12.52
C ALA A 49 -4.77 2.61 11.58
N TRP A 50 -5.68 1.80 12.14
CA TRP A 50 -6.53 0.89 11.39
C TRP A 50 -7.91 1.50 11.16
N ARG A 51 -8.37 1.50 9.91
CA ARG A 51 -9.70 1.97 9.49
C ARG A 51 -10.50 0.80 8.94
N ARG A 52 -11.76 0.66 9.38
CA ARG A 52 -12.66 -0.37 8.85
C ARG A 52 -13.23 0.06 7.51
N CYS A 53 -12.96 -0.71 6.46
CA CYS A 53 -13.44 -0.45 5.10
C CYS A 53 -13.87 -1.76 4.41
N SER A 54 -14.78 -1.67 3.44
CA SER A 54 -15.19 -2.82 2.62
C SER A 54 -14.26 -3.03 1.43
N THR A 55 -13.97 -4.28 1.10
CA THR A 55 -13.34 -4.70 -0.17
C THR A 55 -14.37 -4.71 -1.30
N GLY A 56 -14.85 -3.53 -1.71
CA GLY A 56 -15.91 -3.39 -2.70
C GLY A 56 -17.21 -4.15 -2.37
N GLU A 57 -18.20 -4.10 -3.26
CA GLU A 57 -19.37 -4.96 -3.20
C GLU A 57 -19.07 -6.25 -3.98
N GLY A 58 -18.71 -7.31 -3.26
CA GLY A 58 -18.69 -8.66 -3.83
C GLY A 58 -20.11 -9.23 -3.92
N SER A 59 -20.30 -10.30 -4.70
CA SER A 59 -21.57 -11.02 -4.84
C SER A 59 -22.11 -11.67 -3.56
N GLN A 60 -21.36 -11.61 -2.45
CA GLN A 60 -21.74 -12.10 -1.12
C GLN A 60 -21.90 -10.99 -0.07
N GLY A 61 -22.05 -9.74 -0.52
CA GLY A 61 -22.14 -8.57 0.35
C GLY A 61 -20.76 -8.00 0.75
N PRO A 62 -20.73 -6.85 1.46
CA PRO A 62 -19.50 -6.16 1.80
C PRO A 62 -18.68 -6.98 2.80
N ARG A 63 -17.52 -7.48 2.35
CA ARG A 63 -16.54 -8.11 3.25
C ARG A 63 -15.74 -6.99 3.93
N LEU A 64 -16.13 -6.68 5.17
CA LEU A 64 -15.44 -5.70 6.00
C LEU A 64 -14.07 -6.23 6.45
N HIS A 65 -13.06 -5.40 6.31
CA HIS A 65 -11.74 -5.64 6.87
C HIS A 65 -11.24 -4.37 7.55
N ASP A 66 -10.29 -4.53 8.46
CA ASP A 66 -9.53 -3.38 8.94
C ASP A 66 -8.36 -3.16 7.99
N TRP A 67 -8.16 -1.92 7.55
CA TRP A 67 -7.14 -1.53 6.61
C TRP A 67 -6.26 -0.42 7.17
N THR A 68 -5.03 -0.37 6.71
CA THR A 68 -4.13 0.75 6.98
C THR A 68 -3.25 0.98 5.76
N TYR A 69 -2.97 2.25 5.48
CA TYR A 69 -2.15 2.67 4.35
C TYR A 69 -1.02 3.55 4.86
N LEU A 70 0.21 3.21 4.47
CA LEU A 70 1.42 3.93 4.83
C LEU A 70 2.07 4.44 3.56
N GLU A 71 2.13 5.75 3.41
CA GLU A 71 2.86 6.43 2.34
C GLU A 71 4.36 6.28 2.62
N LEU A 72 5.09 5.65 1.70
CA LEU A 72 6.51 5.34 1.86
C LEU A 72 7.39 6.33 1.12
N ALA A 73 7.00 6.79 -0.07
CA ALA A 73 7.76 7.78 -0.83
C ALA A 73 6.87 8.43 -1.87
N ASP A 74 6.97 9.75 -1.98
CA ASP A 74 6.42 10.50 -3.10
C ASP A 74 7.51 10.70 -4.15
N LEU A 75 7.18 10.40 -5.40
CA LEU A 75 8.10 10.49 -6.54
C LEU A 75 7.34 11.07 -7.72
N GLU A 76 8.03 11.82 -8.58
CA GLU A 76 7.44 12.31 -9.82
C GLU A 76 7.18 11.13 -10.76
N ALA A 77 5.95 11.00 -11.28
CA ALA A 77 5.64 9.91 -12.19
C ALA A 77 6.49 9.94 -13.47
N SER A 78 6.91 11.14 -13.88
CA SER A 78 7.77 11.36 -15.04
C SER A 78 9.14 10.69 -14.92
N ASP A 79 9.60 10.39 -13.71
CA ASP A 79 10.85 9.64 -13.48
C ASP A 79 10.74 8.18 -13.96
N TYR A 80 9.52 7.68 -14.16
CA TYR A 80 9.24 6.30 -14.53
C TYR A 80 8.51 6.17 -15.87
N ASP A 81 7.59 7.09 -16.17
CA ASP A 81 6.89 7.17 -17.45
C ASP A 81 6.75 8.63 -17.88
N PRO A 82 7.39 9.06 -18.98
CA PRO A 82 7.40 10.46 -19.39
C PRO A 82 6.03 10.98 -19.84
N CYS A 83 5.05 10.10 -20.09
CA CYS A 83 3.68 10.48 -20.43
C CYS A 83 2.80 10.71 -19.19
N THR A 84 3.25 10.27 -18.01
CA THR A 84 2.53 10.41 -16.76
C THR A 84 3.13 11.56 -15.95
N THR A 85 2.29 12.49 -15.53
CA THR A 85 2.72 13.68 -14.80
C THR A 85 2.11 13.72 -13.40
N GLY A 86 2.76 14.47 -12.52
CA GLY A 86 2.34 14.69 -11.14
C GLY A 86 2.98 13.73 -10.14
N LEU A 87 2.73 14.03 -8.88
CA LEU A 87 3.30 13.33 -7.74
C LEU A 87 2.56 12.02 -7.51
N TRP A 88 3.31 10.93 -7.40
CA TRP A 88 2.80 9.60 -7.15
C TRP A 88 3.44 9.00 -5.91
N THR A 89 2.63 8.29 -5.14
CA THR A 89 3.03 7.74 -3.87
C THR A 89 3.24 6.23 -4.00
N ARG A 90 4.44 5.80 -3.63
CA ARG A 90 4.70 4.41 -3.24
C ARG A 90 4.20 4.24 -1.82
N GLY A 91 3.30 3.29 -1.59
CA GLY A 91 2.83 2.99 -0.24
C GLY A 91 2.75 1.50 0.07
N LEU A 92 2.59 1.19 1.36
CA LEU A 92 2.26 -0.13 1.88
C LEU A 92 0.81 -0.12 2.34
N LEU A 93 -0.01 -0.96 1.72
CA LEU A 93 -1.38 -1.22 2.15
C LEU A 93 -1.41 -2.54 2.91
N ILE A 94 -2.06 -2.56 4.07
CA ILE A 94 -2.16 -3.74 4.92
C ILE A 94 -3.63 -3.98 5.24
N ARG A 95 -4.07 -5.22 4.99
CA ARG A 95 -5.40 -5.70 5.34
C ARG A 95 -5.30 -6.60 6.56
N ARG A 96 -6.18 -6.40 7.52
CA ARG A 96 -6.41 -7.28 8.67
C ARG A 96 -7.81 -7.84 8.63
N ARG A 97 -7.92 -9.17 8.60
CA ARG A 97 -9.20 -9.86 8.69
C ARG A 97 -9.76 -9.76 10.12
N LEU A 98 -11.07 -9.57 10.24
CA LEU A 98 -11.74 -9.31 11.52
C LEU A 98 -11.88 -10.55 12.42
N VAL A 99 -11.93 -11.76 11.85
CA VAL A 99 -12.19 -13.00 12.62
C VAL A 99 -10.95 -13.53 13.33
N ASP A 100 -9.80 -13.54 12.66
CA ASP A 100 -8.58 -14.19 13.11
C ASP A 100 -7.38 -13.22 13.18
N GLY A 101 -7.56 -11.98 12.73
CA GLY A 101 -6.47 -11.01 12.64
C GLY A 101 -5.47 -11.29 11.52
N GLU A 102 -5.78 -12.19 10.57
CA GLU A 102 -4.87 -12.54 9.48
C GLU A 102 -4.50 -11.28 8.67
N LEU A 103 -3.19 -11.09 8.48
CA LEU A 103 -2.64 -9.94 7.76
C LEU A 103 -2.27 -10.29 6.32
N ALA A 104 -2.71 -9.45 5.38
CA ALA A 104 -2.25 -9.45 4.00
C ALA A 104 -1.60 -8.10 3.67
N TYR A 105 -0.53 -8.12 2.87
CA TYR A 105 0.30 -6.96 2.60
C TYR A 105 0.35 -6.68 1.09
N PHE A 106 0.31 -5.41 0.72
CA PHE A 106 0.31 -4.98 -0.67
C PHE A 106 1.23 -3.78 -0.87
N SER A 107 2.09 -3.85 -1.89
CA SER A 107 2.85 -2.70 -2.39
C SER A 107 1.96 -1.92 -3.36
N THR A 108 1.97 -0.60 -3.25
CA THR A 108 1.14 0.28 -4.07
C THR A 108 1.97 1.30 -4.83
N TRP A 109 1.42 1.72 -5.98
CA TRP A 109 1.86 2.86 -6.75
C TRP A 109 0.61 3.55 -7.28
N ALA A 110 0.33 4.77 -6.83
CA ALA A 110 -0.88 5.51 -7.19
C ALA A 110 -0.62 7.02 -7.12
N PRO A 111 -1.45 7.87 -7.74
CA PRO A 111 -1.37 9.33 -7.57
C PRO A 111 -1.37 9.71 -6.08
N ALA A 112 -0.58 10.71 -5.71
CA ALA A 112 -0.49 11.16 -4.32
C ALA A 112 -1.85 11.60 -3.78
N GLY A 113 -2.14 11.26 -2.52
CA GLY A 113 -3.44 11.53 -1.90
C GLY A 113 -4.57 10.59 -2.36
N THR A 114 -4.26 9.48 -3.03
CA THR A 114 -5.28 8.45 -3.33
C THR A 114 -5.89 7.91 -2.04
N ALA A 115 -7.22 8.06 -1.90
CA ALA A 115 -7.95 7.61 -0.72
C ALA A 115 -7.80 6.09 -0.50
N LEU A 116 -7.73 5.67 0.76
CA LEU A 116 -7.67 4.26 1.17
C LEU A 116 -8.79 3.44 0.52
N GLU A 117 -9.99 3.99 0.44
CA GLU A 117 -11.17 3.36 -0.16
C GLU A 117 -11.02 3.05 -1.66
N LYS A 118 -10.11 3.74 -2.37
CA LYS A 118 -9.76 3.42 -3.76
C LYS A 118 -8.64 2.39 -3.88
N LEU A 119 -7.87 2.20 -2.81
CA LEU A 119 -6.76 1.23 -2.74
C LEU A 119 -7.20 -0.13 -2.18
N ALA A 120 -8.24 -0.14 -1.34
CA ALA A 120 -8.78 -1.30 -0.63
C ALA A 120 -9.78 -2.12 -1.44
#